data_AF-X1L3E9-F1
#
_entry.id   AF-X1L3E9-F1
#
_cell.length_a   1.000
_cell.length_b   1.000
_cell.length_c   1.000
_cell.angle_alpha   90.00
_cell.angle_beta   90.00
_cell.angle_gamma   90.00
#
_symmetry.space_group_name_H-M   'P 1'
#
loop_
_entity.id
_entity.type
_entity.pdbx_description
1 polymer ?
#
loop_
_entity_poly.entity_id
_entity_poly.type
_entity_poly.pdbx_seq_one_letter_code
_entity_poly.pdbx_strand_id
1 'polypeptide(L)'
;MERARVSVRLEFTVTANEAREAFFMARQAGFENINMDLLYALPRQAVSDWQNNLVEAIKLNPDHFSLYPLTLEPGTPLANAVASGSLPKPDADLAADMYLLALDKLAQEGYSHYEISNWALPGKLCQHNMTYWKNERYLGLGAGAHSYLDGYRWVNVLSPVEYVKHLGNMRTKLSQQPYCNAPWVDNI
;
A
#
# COMPACT_ATOMS: atom_id res chain seq x y z
N MET A 1 19.63 -8.20 -32.00
CA MET A 1 18.30 -8.72 -31.62
C MET A 1 17.87 -7.97 -30.37
N GLU A 2 17.15 -6.88 -30.57
CA GLU A 2 16.70 -5.97 -29.51
C GLU A 2 15.37 -6.50 -28.96
N ARG A 3 15.36 -6.99 -27.72
CA ARG A 3 14.12 -7.45 -27.08
C ARG A 3 13.29 -6.22 -26.75
N ALA A 4 12.16 -6.06 -27.43
CA ALA A 4 11.15 -5.07 -27.08
C ALA A 4 10.76 -5.24 -25.60
N ARG A 5 11.11 -4.26 -24.76
CA ARG A 5 10.59 -4.15 -23.39
C ARG A 5 9.10 -3.82 -23.51
N VAL A 6 8.25 -4.83 -23.40
CA VAL A 6 6.80 -4.62 -23.25
C VAL A 6 6.57 -4.12 -21.83
N SER A 7 6.54 -2.80 -21.63
CA SER A 7 6.13 -2.21 -20.36
C SER A 7 4.62 -2.45 -20.18
N VAL A 8 4.24 -3.21 -19.16
CA VAL A 8 2.84 -3.30 -18.74
C VAL A 8 2.50 -1.99 -18.04
N ARG A 9 1.75 -1.12 -18.71
CA ARG A 9 1.28 0.14 -18.12
C ARG A 9 0.02 -0.16 -17.32
N LEU A 10 0.16 -0.17 -16.00
CA LEU A 10 -0.95 -0.34 -15.06
C LEU A 10 -1.81 0.94 -14.97
N GLU A 11 -2.24 1.50 -16.10
CA GLU A 11 -3.06 2.73 -16.23
C GLU A 11 -2.65 3.98 -15.40
N PHE A 12 -1.53 3.93 -14.67
CA PHE A 12 -1.01 5.03 -13.89
C PHE A 12 -0.63 6.17 -14.86
N THR A 13 -1.17 7.34 -14.56
CA THR A 13 -0.93 8.57 -15.33
C THR A 13 0.35 9.27 -14.89
N VAL A 14 0.82 9.02 -13.66
CA VAL A 14 2.03 9.60 -13.09
C VAL A 14 3.28 8.88 -13.58
N THR A 15 4.27 9.66 -14.00
CA THR A 15 5.59 9.20 -14.42
C THR A 15 6.57 9.16 -13.24
N ALA A 16 7.66 8.39 -13.40
CA ALA A 16 8.73 8.36 -12.41
C ALA A 16 9.35 9.74 -12.15
N ASN A 17 9.40 10.63 -13.16
CA ASN A 17 9.94 11.96 -12.99
C ASN A 17 9.02 12.86 -12.15
N GLU A 18 7.72 12.83 -12.41
CA GLU A 18 6.73 13.56 -11.61
C GLU A 18 6.73 13.11 -10.15
N ALA A 19 6.90 11.80 -9.88
CA ALA A 19 7.03 11.30 -8.52
C ALA A 19 8.29 11.84 -7.80
N ARG A 20 9.43 11.94 -8.50
CA ARG A 20 10.66 12.53 -7.95
C ARG A 20 10.50 14.03 -7.68
N GLU A 21 9.89 14.75 -8.62
CA GLU A 21 9.61 16.17 -8.46
C GLU A 21 8.70 16.41 -7.24
N ALA A 22 7.64 15.63 -7.10
CA ALA A 22 6.75 15.67 -5.93
C ALA A 22 7.49 15.42 -4.61
N PHE A 23 8.40 14.42 -4.59
CA PHE A 23 9.23 14.14 -3.42
C PHE A 23 10.11 15.34 -3.03
N PHE A 24 10.80 15.94 -4.00
CA PHE A 24 11.65 17.10 -3.71
C PHE A 24 10.84 18.35 -3.33
N MET A 25 9.67 18.55 -3.93
CA MET A 25 8.76 19.64 -3.53
C MET A 25 8.31 19.47 -2.07
N ALA A 26 7.95 18.26 -1.64
CA ALA A 26 7.61 17.98 -0.25
C ALA A 26 8.82 18.23 0.68
N ARG A 27 10.03 17.79 0.32
CA ARG A 27 11.24 18.10 1.09
C ARG A 27 11.47 19.61 1.21
N GLN A 28 11.36 20.36 0.11
CA GLN A 28 11.54 21.82 0.10
C GLN A 28 10.47 22.55 0.92
N ALA A 29 9.26 22.01 1.00
CA ALA A 29 8.19 22.53 1.84
C ALA A 29 8.40 22.26 3.35
N GLY A 30 9.44 21.51 3.73
CA GLY A 30 9.78 21.21 5.12
C GLY A 30 9.23 19.89 5.65
N PHE A 31 8.76 18.98 4.79
CA PHE A 31 8.36 17.64 5.23
C PHE A 31 9.58 16.78 5.57
N GLU A 32 9.69 16.40 6.84
CA GLU A 32 10.83 15.63 7.37
C GLU A 32 10.54 14.12 7.50
N ASN A 33 9.31 13.66 7.26
CA ASN A 33 8.95 12.25 7.23
C ASN A 33 8.13 11.97 5.97
N ILE A 34 8.83 11.55 4.91
CA ILE A 34 8.25 11.29 3.60
C ILE A 34 8.37 9.81 3.28
N ASN A 35 7.22 9.21 2.98
CA ASN A 35 7.11 7.83 2.54
C ASN A 35 7.14 7.72 1.01
N MET A 36 7.69 6.61 0.50
CA MET A 36 7.63 6.23 -0.90
C MET A 36 6.97 4.85 -1.07
N ASP A 37 5.86 4.83 -1.79
CA ASP A 37 5.11 3.61 -2.09
C ASP A 37 5.60 3.00 -3.40
N LEU A 38 5.93 1.70 -3.38
CA LEU A 38 6.34 0.96 -4.56
C LEU A 38 5.55 -0.33 -4.68
N LEU A 39 5.06 -0.60 -5.90
CA LEU A 39 4.53 -1.90 -6.28
C LEU A 39 5.64 -2.76 -6.90
N TYR A 40 5.67 -4.03 -6.53
CA TYR A 40 6.56 -5.04 -7.11
C TYR A 40 5.79 -6.30 -7.53
N ALA A 41 6.48 -7.27 -8.11
CA ALA A 41 5.88 -8.47 -8.73
C ALA A 41 4.86 -8.12 -9.82
N LEU A 42 5.12 -7.06 -10.59
CA LEU A 42 4.26 -6.65 -11.71
C LEU A 42 4.34 -7.67 -12.86
N PRO A 43 3.33 -7.75 -13.74
CA PRO A 43 3.36 -8.69 -14.86
C PRO A 43 4.56 -8.41 -15.75
N ARG A 44 5.38 -9.45 -16.00
CA ARG A 44 6.64 -9.41 -16.77
C ARG A 44 7.80 -8.63 -16.11
N GLN A 45 7.68 -8.22 -14.84
CA GLN A 45 8.78 -7.57 -14.13
C GLN A 45 9.85 -8.61 -13.76
N ALA A 46 11.10 -8.37 -14.15
CA ALA A 46 12.21 -9.20 -13.70
C ALA A 46 12.71 -8.73 -12.33
N VAL A 47 13.36 -9.61 -11.56
CA VAL A 47 14.03 -9.26 -10.29
C VAL A 47 15.03 -8.12 -10.50
N SER A 48 15.75 -8.10 -11.63
CA SER A 48 16.67 -7.01 -11.96
C SER A 48 15.98 -5.67 -12.17
N ASP A 49 14.76 -5.66 -12.72
CA ASP A 49 13.99 -4.43 -12.89
C ASP A 49 13.54 -3.89 -11.54
N TRP A 50 13.08 -4.79 -10.65
CA TRP A 50 12.75 -4.45 -9.28
C TRP A 50 13.96 -3.90 -8.52
N GLN A 51 15.11 -4.57 -8.61
CA GLN A 51 16.36 -4.12 -7.99
C GLN A 51 16.73 -2.70 -8.43
N ASN A 52 16.64 -2.41 -9.73
CA ASN A 52 16.96 -1.09 -10.27
C ASN A 52 15.97 -0.03 -9.74
N ASN A 53 14.68 -0.33 -9.71
CA ASN A 53 13.67 0.58 -9.16
C ASN A 53 13.93 0.89 -7.69
N LEU A 54 14.22 -0.14 -6.89
CA LEU A 54 14.49 0.02 -5.47
C LEU A 54 15.76 0.83 -5.22
N VAL A 55 16.84 0.57 -5.96
CA VAL A 55 18.09 1.35 -5.87
C VAL A 55 17.87 2.81 -6.24
N GLU A 56 17.10 3.09 -7.29
CA GLU A 56 16.76 4.47 -7.66
C GLU A 56 15.91 5.18 -6.61
N ALA A 57 14.97 4.47 -5.98
CA ALA A 57 14.15 5.00 -4.92
C ALA A 57 14.96 5.29 -3.64
N ILE A 58 15.85 4.37 -3.26
CA ILE A 58 16.81 4.53 -2.14
C ILE A 58 17.67 5.79 -2.32
N LYS A 59 18.15 6.06 -3.54
CA LYS A 59 18.97 7.26 -3.83
C LYS A 59 18.27 8.58 -3.54
N LEU A 60 16.93 8.60 -3.54
CA LEU A 60 16.16 9.79 -3.16
C LEU A 60 16.18 10.01 -1.64
N ASN A 61 16.57 9.00 -0.88
CA ASN A 61 16.67 9.01 0.58
C ASN A 61 15.34 9.41 1.27
N PRO A 62 14.22 8.69 1.00
CA PRO A 62 12.99 8.89 1.74
C PRO A 62 13.16 8.45 3.20
N ASP A 63 12.24 8.85 4.08
CA ASP A 63 12.32 8.46 5.50
C ASP A 63 11.68 7.08 5.76
N HIS A 64 10.85 6.65 4.81
CA HIS A 64 9.99 5.49 4.94
C HIS A 64 9.68 4.90 3.54
N PHE A 65 9.46 3.59 3.49
CA PHE A 65 9.01 2.85 2.32
C PHE A 65 7.80 2.00 2.64
N SER A 66 6.85 1.96 1.71
CA SER A 66 5.77 0.98 1.69
C SER A 66 5.89 0.14 0.43
N LEU A 67 6.12 -1.16 0.56
CA LEU A 67 6.33 -2.07 -0.57
C LEU A 67 5.19 -3.08 -0.63
N TYR A 68 4.52 -3.14 -1.77
CA TYR A 68 3.37 -4.00 -1.98
C TYR A 68 3.58 -4.93 -3.18
N PRO A 69 3.43 -6.25 -3.03
CA PRO A 69 3.31 -7.12 -4.18
C PRO A 69 1.99 -6.79 -4.89
N LEU A 70 1.97 -6.87 -6.21
CA LEU A 70 0.74 -6.70 -6.96
C LEU A 70 -0.27 -7.80 -6.61
N THR A 71 -1.41 -7.41 -6.07
CA THR A 71 -2.59 -8.27 -5.87
C THR A 71 -3.64 -8.00 -6.94
N LEU A 72 -4.32 -9.05 -7.41
CA LEU A 72 -5.39 -8.93 -8.40
C LEU A 72 -6.73 -8.75 -7.71
N GLU A 73 -7.33 -7.58 -7.85
CA GLU A 73 -8.68 -7.32 -7.36
C GLU A 73 -9.73 -7.77 -8.38
N PRO A 74 -10.73 -8.58 -7.97
CA PRO A 74 -11.81 -9.02 -8.86
C PRO A 74 -12.53 -7.86 -9.54
N GLY A 75 -12.86 -8.03 -10.83
CA GLY A 75 -13.58 -7.02 -11.61
C GLY A 75 -12.71 -5.87 -12.14
N THR A 76 -11.42 -5.81 -11.82
CA THR A 76 -10.50 -4.84 -12.40
C THR A 76 -10.08 -5.19 -13.84
N PRO A 77 -9.73 -4.20 -14.68
CA PRO A 77 -9.17 -4.47 -16.01
C PRO A 77 -7.95 -5.40 -15.97
N LEU A 78 -7.12 -5.27 -14.94
CA LEU A 78 -5.94 -6.10 -14.74
C LEU A 78 -6.30 -7.57 -14.46
N ALA A 79 -7.26 -7.82 -13.56
CA ALA A 79 -7.75 -9.18 -13.30
C ALA A 79 -8.35 -9.81 -14.55
N ASN A 80 -9.09 -9.04 -15.36
CA ASN A 80 -9.65 -9.50 -16.64
C ASN A 80 -8.56 -9.83 -17.66
N ALA A 81 -7.50 -9.03 -17.75
CA ALA A 81 -6.37 -9.26 -18.64
C ALA A 81 -5.58 -10.52 -18.26
N VAL A 82 -5.43 -10.81 -16.97
CA VAL A 82 -4.82 -12.06 -16.49
C VAL A 82 -5.75 -13.25 -16.76
N ALA A 83 -7.05 -13.12 -16.46
CA ALA A 83 -8.03 -14.19 -16.64
C ALA A 83 -8.18 -14.62 -18.12
N SER A 84 -8.07 -13.65 -19.05
CA SER A 84 -8.09 -13.90 -20.50
C SER A 84 -6.75 -14.40 -21.07
N GLY A 85 -5.69 -14.47 -20.26
CA GLY A 85 -4.36 -14.90 -20.69
C GLY A 85 -3.54 -13.83 -21.45
N SER A 86 -4.04 -12.59 -21.52
CA SER A 86 -3.31 -11.46 -22.13
C SER A 86 -2.07 -11.07 -21.31
N LEU A 87 -2.18 -11.19 -19.97
CA LEU A 87 -1.08 -10.99 -19.03
C LEU A 87 -0.78 -12.27 -18.25
N PRO A 88 0.49 -12.49 -17.84
CA PRO A 88 0.83 -13.61 -16.98
C PRO A 88 0.15 -13.47 -15.61
N LYS A 89 -0.13 -14.62 -14.98
CA LYS A 89 -0.56 -14.64 -13.58
C LYS A 89 0.58 -14.15 -12.67
N PRO A 90 0.27 -13.51 -11.53
CA PRO A 90 1.25 -13.25 -10.49
C PRO A 90 1.95 -14.54 -10.05
N ASP A 91 3.24 -14.42 -9.78
CA ASP A 91 4.09 -15.52 -9.32
C ASP A 91 4.51 -15.22 -7.88
N ALA A 92 4.08 -16.08 -6.95
CA ALA A 92 4.32 -15.91 -5.52
C ALA A 92 5.80 -16.12 -5.16
N ASP A 93 6.51 -17.02 -5.84
CA ASP A 93 7.93 -17.28 -5.60
C ASP A 93 8.75 -16.08 -6.08
N LEU A 94 8.41 -15.54 -7.26
CA LEU A 94 9.02 -14.29 -7.75
C LEU A 94 8.78 -13.11 -6.79
N ALA A 95 7.57 -12.99 -6.24
CA ALA A 95 7.26 -11.96 -5.26
C ALA A 95 8.07 -12.15 -3.97
N ALA A 96 8.24 -13.39 -3.50
CA ALA A 96 9.07 -13.70 -2.34
C ALA A 96 10.54 -13.33 -2.58
N ASP A 97 11.11 -13.65 -3.75
CA ASP A 97 12.48 -13.27 -4.11
C ASP A 97 12.67 -11.74 -4.13
N MET A 98 11.71 -11.01 -4.71
CA MET A 98 11.73 -9.54 -4.73
C MET A 98 11.60 -8.93 -3.33
N TYR A 99 10.81 -9.55 -2.46
CA TYR A 99 10.65 -9.15 -1.07
C TYR A 99 11.94 -9.35 -0.26
N LEU A 100 12.58 -10.52 -0.38
CA LEU A 100 13.86 -10.81 0.28
C LEU A 100 14.97 -9.88 -0.20
N LEU A 101 15.02 -9.59 -1.50
CA LEU A 101 15.94 -8.59 -2.05
C LEU A 101 15.72 -7.21 -1.40
N ALA A 102 14.47 -6.80 -1.23
CA ALA A 102 14.13 -5.52 -0.64
C ALA A 102 14.52 -5.44 0.84
N LEU A 103 14.29 -6.52 1.60
CA LEU A 103 14.73 -6.65 3.00
C LEU A 103 16.24 -6.40 3.11
N ASP A 104 17.04 -7.11 2.32
CA ASP A 104 18.50 -7.00 2.37
C ASP A 104 19.00 -5.61 1.98
N LYS A 105 18.44 -5.04 0.90
CA LYS A 105 18.87 -3.73 0.38
C LYS A 105 18.50 -2.59 1.31
N LEU A 106 17.29 -2.58 1.85
CA LEU A 106 16.84 -1.53 2.76
C LEU A 106 17.55 -1.62 4.12
N ALA A 107 17.85 -2.82 4.60
CA ALA A 107 18.64 -2.99 5.82
C ALA A 107 20.07 -2.42 5.69
N GLN A 108 20.71 -2.59 4.52
CA GLN A 108 22.04 -2.02 4.23
C GLN A 108 22.07 -0.48 4.30
N GLU A 109 20.93 0.16 4.06
CA GLU A 109 20.76 1.62 4.07
C GLU A 109 20.17 2.14 5.39
N GLY A 110 20.02 1.27 6.41
CA GLY A 110 19.60 1.64 7.75
C GLY A 110 18.08 1.67 7.98
N TYR A 111 17.27 1.21 7.03
CA TYR A 111 15.83 1.10 7.22
C TYR A 111 15.48 -0.18 7.99
N SER A 112 14.62 -0.05 8.99
CA SER A 112 14.10 -1.17 9.78
C SER A 112 12.77 -1.65 9.21
N HIS A 113 12.67 -2.95 8.92
CA HIS A 113 11.41 -3.61 8.59
C HIS A 113 10.59 -3.79 9.87
N TYR A 114 9.48 -3.05 10.01
CA TYR A 114 8.75 -2.99 11.29
C TYR A 114 7.36 -3.64 11.23
N GLU A 115 6.83 -3.84 10.03
CA GLU A 115 5.63 -4.61 9.75
C GLU A 115 5.63 -5.09 8.29
N ILE A 116 4.66 -5.91 7.88
CA ILE A 116 4.70 -6.74 6.66
C ILE A 116 5.18 -5.99 5.40
N SER A 117 4.66 -4.79 5.15
CA SER A 117 4.86 -4.02 3.93
C SER A 117 5.62 -2.71 4.13
N ASN A 118 6.21 -2.45 5.30
CA ASN A 118 6.76 -1.14 5.62
C ASN A 118 8.15 -1.17 6.29
N TRP A 119 8.98 -0.24 5.83
CA TRP A 119 10.33 -0.02 6.31
C TRP A 119 10.51 1.45 6.65
N ALA A 120 11.23 1.77 7.72
CA ALA A 120 11.49 3.17 8.07
C ALA A 120 12.88 3.36 8.67
N LEU A 121 13.41 4.57 8.49
CA LEU A 121 14.54 5.02 9.30
C LEU A 121 14.14 5.13 10.78
N PRO A 122 15.12 5.11 11.72
CA PRO A 122 14.86 5.27 13.14
C PRO A 122 14.01 6.52 13.44
N GLY A 123 12.93 6.34 14.20
CA GLY A 123 12.01 7.43 14.57
C GLY A 123 11.01 7.84 13.48
N LYS A 124 10.96 7.14 12.34
CA LYS A 124 10.09 7.46 11.19
C LYS A 124 8.94 6.48 10.97
N LEU A 125 8.70 5.56 11.92
CA LEU A 125 7.59 4.59 11.86
C LEU A 125 6.24 5.29 11.64
N CYS A 126 5.40 4.73 10.78
CA CYS A 126 4.05 5.26 10.55
C CYS A 126 3.19 5.07 11.80
N GLN A 127 2.77 6.18 12.43
CA GLN A 127 1.95 6.14 13.63
C GLN A 127 0.63 5.41 13.40
N HIS A 128 -0.02 5.64 12.26
CA HIS A 128 -1.28 4.98 11.90
C HIS A 128 -1.14 3.46 11.84
N ASN A 129 -0.11 2.96 11.16
CA ASN A 129 0.15 1.52 11.07
C ASN A 129 0.42 0.94 12.46
N MET A 130 1.23 1.63 13.27
CA MET A 130 1.52 1.18 14.64
C MET A 130 0.27 1.15 15.53
N THR A 131 -0.65 2.11 15.40
CA THR A 131 -1.94 2.10 16.10
C THR A 131 -2.76 0.87 15.74
N TYR A 132 -2.83 0.51 14.45
CA TYR A 132 -3.50 -0.73 14.01
C TYR A 132 -2.83 -1.98 14.56
N TRP A 133 -1.51 -2.12 14.41
CA TRP A 133 -0.75 -3.30 14.84
C TRP A 133 -0.75 -3.50 16.35
N LYS A 134 -0.76 -2.41 17.12
CA LYS A 134 -0.88 -2.45 18.59
C LYS A 134 -2.33 -2.58 19.07
N ASN A 135 -3.30 -2.60 18.15
CA ASN A 135 -4.72 -2.58 18.45
C ASN A 135 -5.07 -1.44 19.43
N GLU A 136 -4.54 -0.25 19.16
CA GLU A 136 -4.82 0.97 19.90
C GLU A 136 -6.09 1.65 19.38
N ARG A 137 -6.66 2.56 20.17
CA ARG A 137 -7.93 3.22 19.87
C ARG A 137 -7.74 4.25 18.75
N TYR A 138 -8.67 4.32 17.81
CA TYR A 138 -8.72 5.34 16.76
C TYR A 138 -10.16 5.58 16.27
N LEU A 139 -10.40 6.78 15.77
CA LEU A 139 -11.66 7.17 15.16
C LEU A 139 -11.47 7.42 13.67
N GLY A 140 -12.21 6.68 12.85
CA GLY A 140 -12.26 6.87 11.40
C GLY A 140 -13.29 7.93 11.02
N LEU A 141 -12.82 8.97 10.32
CA LEU A 141 -13.66 10.01 9.76
C LEU A 141 -13.69 9.88 8.24
N GLY A 142 -14.85 10.03 7.63
CA GLY A 142 -15.04 9.88 6.18
C GLY A 142 -15.79 8.60 5.80
N ALA A 143 -16.23 8.55 4.56
CA ALA A 143 -16.90 7.39 4.00
C ALA A 143 -15.96 6.16 4.00
N GLY A 144 -16.48 5.00 4.40
CA GLY A 144 -15.70 3.76 4.52
C GLY A 144 -14.65 3.75 5.63
N ALA A 145 -14.52 4.81 6.44
CA ALA A 145 -13.52 4.87 7.49
C ALA A 145 -13.85 3.91 8.64
N HIS A 146 -12.85 3.14 9.06
CA HIS A 146 -12.95 2.22 10.19
C HIS A 146 -12.61 2.92 11.50
N SER A 147 -13.20 2.47 12.60
CA SER A 147 -12.89 2.94 13.95
C SER A 147 -12.72 1.76 14.90
N TYR A 148 -11.93 1.97 15.95
CA TYR A 148 -11.81 1.06 17.07
C TYR A 148 -11.78 1.83 18.39
N LEU A 149 -12.75 1.55 19.27
CA LEU A 149 -12.83 2.17 20.58
C LEU A 149 -13.43 1.18 21.59
N ASP A 150 -12.76 1.00 22.74
CA ASP A 150 -13.24 0.20 23.86
C ASP A 150 -13.74 -1.21 23.48
N GLY A 151 -13.05 -1.89 22.56
CA GLY A 151 -13.43 -3.24 22.11
C GLY A 151 -14.45 -3.27 20.97
N TYR A 152 -14.99 -2.13 20.56
CA TYR A 152 -15.93 -2.02 19.45
C TYR A 152 -15.22 -1.60 18.17
N ARG A 153 -15.47 -2.32 17.07
CA ARG A 153 -15.07 -1.92 15.72
C ARG A 153 -16.30 -1.63 14.89
N TRP A 154 -16.25 -0.54 14.13
CA TRP A 154 -17.31 -0.19 13.18
C TRP A 154 -16.70 0.51 11.97
N VAL A 155 -17.51 0.60 10.92
CA VAL A 155 -17.15 1.22 9.65
C VAL A 155 -18.23 2.22 9.25
N ASN A 156 -17.81 3.39 8.80
CA ASN A 156 -18.72 4.36 8.20
C ASN A 156 -19.24 3.83 6.87
N VAL A 157 -20.42 4.28 6.43
CA VAL A 157 -20.97 3.89 5.12
C VAL A 157 -19.96 4.15 4.00
N LEU A 158 -19.78 3.18 3.11
CA LEU A 158 -18.75 3.21 2.07
C LEU A 158 -19.01 4.30 1.03
N SER A 159 -20.28 4.50 0.66
CA SER A 159 -20.67 5.50 -0.34
C SER A 159 -20.43 6.91 0.16
N PRO A 160 -19.59 7.72 -0.51
CA PRO A 160 -19.39 9.12 -0.15
C PRO A 160 -20.70 9.93 -0.16
N VAL A 161 -21.59 9.63 -1.12
CA VAL A 161 -22.90 10.29 -1.23
C VAL A 161 -23.79 9.96 -0.03
N GLU A 162 -23.84 8.71 0.40
CA GLU A 162 -24.63 8.31 1.58
C GLU A 162 -24.00 8.83 2.88
N TYR A 163 -22.67 8.83 2.97
CA TYR A 163 -21.94 9.40 4.10
C TYR A 163 -22.29 10.87 4.29
N VAL A 164 -22.24 11.67 3.21
CA VAL A 164 -22.62 13.10 3.27
C VAL A 164 -24.09 13.29 3.65
N LYS A 165 -25.01 12.44 3.14
CA LYS A 165 -26.42 12.47 3.56
C LYS A 165 -26.60 12.17 5.06
N HIS A 166 -25.78 11.26 5.61
CA HIS A 166 -25.78 10.94 7.03
C HIS A 166 -25.15 12.03 7.90
N LEU A 167 -24.21 12.84 7.38
CA LEU A 167 -23.67 13.99 8.12
C LEU A 167 -24.72 15.08 8.33
N GLY A 168 -25.58 15.34 7.34
CA GLY A 168 -26.66 16.34 7.43
C GLY A 168 -27.79 15.96 8.41
N ASN A 169 -27.87 14.69 8.79
CA ASN A 169 -28.82 14.16 9.75
C ASN A 169 -28.03 13.61 10.94
N MET A 170 -27.86 14.39 12.03
CA MET A 170 -27.04 14.06 13.23
C MET A 170 -27.37 12.74 14.00
N ARG A 171 -28.07 11.80 13.39
CA ARG A 171 -28.25 10.42 13.84
C ARG A 171 -27.52 9.49 12.88
N THR A 172 -26.19 9.49 12.90
CA THR A 172 -25.43 8.40 12.30
C THR A 172 -25.79 7.14 13.09
N LYS A 173 -26.60 6.26 12.50
CA LYS A 173 -26.78 4.91 13.03
C LYS A 173 -25.43 4.22 12.92
N LEU A 174 -24.72 4.15 14.05
CA LEU A 174 -23.56 3.27 14.19
C LEU A 174 -24.07 1.86 13.85
N SER A 175 -23.58 1.26 12.77
CA SER A 175 -23.66 -0.19 12.62
C SER A 175 -22.76 -0.78 13.69
N GLN A 176 -23.33 -0.98 14.87
CA GLN A 176 -22.66 -1.66 15.97
C GLN A 176 -22.53 -3.12 15.55
N GLN A 177 -21.33 -3.54 15.14
CA GLN A 177 -20.96 -4.93 15.28
C GLN A 177 -20.31 -5.07 16.66
N PRO A 178 -21.01 -5.61 17.68
CA PRO A 178 -20.32 -6.04 18.89
C PRO A 178 -19.25 -7.07 18.50
N TYR A 179 -18.14 -7.10 19.25
CA TYR A 179 -17.16 -8.17 19.16
C TYR A 179 -17.80 -9.48 19.64
N CYS A 180 -18.60 -10.10 18.78
CA CYS A 180 -19.03 -11.47 18.90
C CYS A 180 -18.14 -12.25 17.95
N ASN A 181 -17.19 -13.00 18.50
CA ASN A 181 -16.51 -14.17 17.92
C ASN A 181 -17.00 -14.57 16.53
N ALA A 182 -16.69 -13.78 15.50
CA ALA A 182 -16.84 -14.21 14.14
C ALA A 182 -15.62 -15.11 13.92
N PRO A 183 -15.81 -16.42 13.68
CA PRO A 183 -14.69 -17.26 13.34
C PRO A 183 -14.00 -16.60 12.16
N TRP A 184 -12.67 -16.54 12.23
CA TRP A 184 -11.81 -16.19 11.10
C TRP A 184 -12.46 -16.72 9.84
N VAL A 185 -12.97 -15.81 9.00
CA VAL A 185 -13.40 -16.20 7.66
C VAL A 185 -12.08 -16.42 6.94
N ASP A 186 -11.59 -17.64 7.06
CA ASP A 186 -10.57 -18.20 6.20
C ASP A 186 -11.04 -18.01 4.76
N ASN A 187 -10.45 -17.03 4.10
CA ASN A 187 -10.38 -16.97 2.65
C ASN A 187 -8.95 -16.53 2.32
N ILE A 188 -8.03 -17.48 2.54
CA ILE A 188 -6.81 -17.65 1.74
C ILE A 188 -7.22 -18.42 0.48
#